data_AF-A0A2V6VDQ9-F1
#
_entry.id   AF-A0A2V6VDQ9-F1
#
_cell.length_a   1.000
_cell.length_b   1.000
_cell.length_c   1.000
_cell.angle_alpha   90.00
_cell.angle_beta   90.00
_cell.angle_gamma   90.00
#
_symmetry.space_group_name_H-M   'P 1'
#
loop_
_entity.id
_entity.type
_entity.pdbx_description
1 polymer ?
#
loop_
_entity_poly.entity_id
_entity_poly.type
_entity_poly.pdbx_seq_one_letter_code
_entity_poly.pdbx_strand_id
1 'polypeptide(L)'
;MTRESIPSPEYARLEERIVARDQKGASDVLYEHRPAIEILRETVRIHAPFTHVPYHQRLDDGIVKFVNNDHCLLSERVGLPLMSMVRPELAWLPLAQTVWYMPTGLDPWNQLLGKAPGHYTRLYEIAVHQEPPTPEIHWPDQEPLRTDGPIGERLNHWLTLVQRGEVLPSYPSFSG
;
A
#
# COMPACT_ATOMS: atom_id res chain seq x y z
N MET A 1 -16.67 -2.34 -7.78
CA MET A 1 -15.90 -3.30 -6.97
C MET A 1 -16.29 -3.11 -5.52
N THR A 2 -16.74 -4.16 -4.84
CA THR A 2 -17.21 -4.11 -3.45
C THR A 2 -16.07 -4.48 -2.51
N ARG A 3 -15.70 -3.54 -1.64
CA ARG A 3 -14.79 -3.77 -0.51
C ARG A 3 -15.41 -4.78 0.47
N GLU A 4 -14.56 -5.51 1.21
CA GLU A 4 -14.99 -6.34 2.34
C GLU A 4 -15.80 -5.51 3.36
N SER A 5 -16.72 -6.15 4.07
CA SER A 5 -17.55 -5.50 5.08
C SER A 5 -16.71 -4.92 6.22
N ILE A 6 -16.99 -3.68 6.62
CA ILE A 6 -16.27 -3.01 7.72
C ILE A 6 -16.63 -3.65 9.06
N PRO A 7 -15.66 -4.17 9.84
CA PRO A 7 -15.94 -5.01 11.01
C PRO A 7 -16.39 -4.25 12.28
N SER A 8 -16.09 -2.95 12.44
CA SER A 8 -16.55 -2.13 13.58
C SER A 8 -16.63 -0.63 13.25
N PRO A 9 -17.43 0.18 13.97
CA PRO A 9 -17.51 1.64 13.78
C PRO A 9 -16.15 2.35 13.90
N GLU A 10 -15.27 1.88 14.78
CA GLU A 10 -13.93 2.43 14.98
C GLU A 10 -13.04 2.19 13.74
N TYR A 11 -13.14 1.00 13.14
CA TYR A 11 -12.41 0.70 11.89
C TYR A 11 -13.02 1.41 10.67
N ALA A 12 -14.33 1.72 10.68
CA ALA A 12 -14.93 2.62 9.70
C ALA A 12 -14.33 4.03 9.80
N ARG A 13 -14.15 4.54 11.01
CA ARG A 13 -13.49 5.83 11.25
C ARG A 13 -12.01 5.79 10.85
N LEU A 14 -11.29 4.72 11.16
CA LEU A 14 -9.90 4.55 10.70
C LEU A 14 -9.82 4.60 9.17
N GLU A 15 -10.71 3.88 8.49
CA GLU A 15 -10.80 3.86 7.03
C GLU A 15 -11.10 5.24 6.46
N GLU A 16 -12.08 5.96 7.02
CA GLU A 16 -12.41 7.33 6.63
C GLU A 16 -11.18 8.24 6.72
N ARG A 17 -10.43 8.18 7.84
CA ARG A 17 -9.24 9.02 8.06
C ARG A 17 -8.10 8.67 7.11
N ILE A 18 -7.85 7.39 6.88
CA ILE A 18 -6.83 6.94 5.92
C ILE A 18 -7.17 7.41 4.51
N VAL A 19 -8.41 7.16 4.04
CA VAL A 19 -8.86 7.55 2.69
C VAL A 19 -8.87 9.08 2.51
N ALA A 20 -9.21 9.83 3.56
CA ALA A 20 -9.13 11.29 3.59
C ALA A 20 -7.70 11.85 3.67
N ARG A 21 -6.67 10.99 3.68
CA ARG A 21 -5.25 11.36 3.81
C ARG A 21 -4.94 12.08 5.15
N ASP A 22 -5.72 11.85 6.19
CA ASP A 22 -5.62 12.48 7.52
C ASP A 22 -4.68 11.69 8.44
N GLN A 23 -3.37 12.00 8.37
CA GLN A 23 -2.33 11.32 9.18
C GLN A 23 -2.59 11.42 10.69
N LYS A 24 -2.99 12.61 11.16
CA LYS A 24 -3.25 12.85 12.57
C LYS A 24 -4.49 12.07 13.00
N GLY A 25 -5.59 12.20 12.27
CA GLY A 25 -6.83 11.52 12.60
C GLY A 25 -6.73 10.00 12.53
N ALA A 26 -5.97 9.44 11.59
CA ALA A 26 -5.70 8.00 11.54
C ALA A 26 -4.88 7.55 12.76
N SER A 27 -3.91 8.35 13.18
CA SER A 27 -3.09 8.07 14.37
C SER A 27 -3.90 8.21 15.68
N ASP A 28 -4.81 9.18 15.75
CA ASP A 28 -5.70 9.34 16.92
C ASP A 28 -6.55 8.09 17.14
N VAL A 29 -7.05 7.45 16.07
CA VAL A 29 -7.81 6.19 16.15
C VAL A 29 -6.93 5.02 16.60
N LEU A 30 -5.65 4.98 16.21
CA LEU A 30 -4.69 3.97 16.68
C LEU A 30 -4.53 4.02 18.21
N TYR A 31 -4.48 5.22 18.80
CA TYR A 31 -4.26 5.42 20.23
C TYR A 31 -5.48 5.07 21.11
N GLU A 32 -6.63 4.69 20.54
CA GLU A 32 -7.80 4.20 21.28
C GLU A 32 -7.60 2.76 21.86
N HIS A 33 -6.35 2.29 21.97
CA HIS A 33 -5.89 1.04 22.62
C HIS A 33 -6.51 -0.27 22.09
N ARG A 34 -6.31 -0.54 20.80
CA ARG A 34 -6.76 -1.78 20.14
C ARG A 34 -5.67 -2.87 20.11
N PRO A 35 -6.02 -4.15 19.92
CA PRO A 35 -5.03 -5.21 19.74
C PRO A 35 -4.16 -4.96 18.49
N ALA A 36 -2.83 -5.06 18.65
CA ALA A 36 -1.86 -4.78 17.59
C ALA A 36 -2.10 -5.57 16.29
N ILE A 37 -2.52 -6.84 16.42
CA ILE A 37 -2.83 -7.72 15.29
C ILE A 37 -4.09 -7.25 14.54
N GLU A 38 -5.11 -6.76 15.26
CA GLU A 38 -6.31 -6.24 14.60
C GLU A 38 -6.01 -4.95 13.85
N ILE A 39 -5.25 -4.03 14.47
CA ILE A 39 -4.79 -2.81 13.80
C ILE A 39 -4.07 -3.16 12.51
N LEU A 40 -3.08 -4.05 12.58
CA LEU A 40 -2.31 -4.48 11.41
C LEU A 40 -3.22 -5.03 10.30
N ARG A 41 -4.15 -5.93 10.67
CA ARG A 41 -5.08 -6.53 9.70
C ARG A 41 -5.94 -5.46 9.02
N GLU A 42 -6.48 -4.53 9.78
CA GLU A 42 -7.39 -3.51 9.26
C GLU A 42 -6.65 -2.46 8.44
N THR A 43 -5.44 -2.08 8.82
CA THR A 43 -4.62 -1.15 8.04
C THR A 43 -4.24 -1.76 6.69
N VAL A 44 -3.88 -3.06 6.65
CA VAL A 44 -3.67 -3.81 5.39
C VAL A 44 -4.94 -3.80 4.54
N ARG A 45 -6.11 -4.17 5.12
CA ARG A 45 -7.41 -4.22 4.41
C ARG A 45 -7.76 -2.88 3.77
N ILE A 46 -7.52 -1.78 4.48
CA ILE A 46 -7.87 -0.42 4.04
C ILE A 46 -6.92 0.07 2.95
N HIS A 47 -5.62 -0.12 3.14
CA HIS A 47 -4.56 0.48 2.32
C HIS A 47 -4.24 -0.32 1.06
N ALA A 48 -4.14 -1.67 1.16
CA ALA A 48 -3.68 -2.52 0.07
C ALA A 48 -4.42 -2.30 -1.27
N PRO A 49 -5.75 -2.08 -1.31
CA PRO A 49 -6.45 -1.82 -2.58
C PRO A 49 -5.98 -0.59 -3.34
N PHE A 50 -5.42 0.42 -2.66
CA PHE A 50 -4.95 1.66 -3.28
C PHE A 50 -3.48 1.67 -3.63
N THR A 51 -2.74 0.66 -3.15
CA THR A 51 -1.29 0.62 -3.21
C THR A 51 -0.73 -0.72 -3.70
N HIS A 52 -1.58 -1.63 -4.15
CA HIS A 52 -1.08 -2.86 -4.75
C HIS A 52 -0.64 -2.57 -6.19
N VAL A 53 0.62 -2.85 -6.48
CA VAL A 53 1.09 -3.18 -7.82
C VAL A 53 2.04 -4.37 -7.72
N PRO A 54 2.06 -5.25 -8.72
CA PRO A 54 2.92 -6.42 -8.71
C PRO A 54 4.42 -6.13 -8.79
N TYR A 55 4.80 -4.91 -9.15
CA TYR A 55 6.20 -4.56 -9.34
C TYR A 55 6.49 -3.07 -9.15
N HIS A 56 7.71 -2.82 -8.67
CA HIS A 56 8.25 -1.50 -8.35
C HIS A 56 8.97 -0.83 -9.50
N GLN A 57 8.99 -1.47 -10.66
CA GLN A 57 9.76 -1.05 -11.81
C GLN A 57 8.92 -1.20 -13.08
N ARG A 58 8.69 -0.08 -13.77
CA ARG A 58 8.07 -0.07 -15.10
C ARG A 58 9.04 0.54 -16.11
N LEU A 59 9.07 -0.04 -17.31
CA LEU A 59 9.74 0.55 -18.47
C LEU A 59 8.72 1.35 -19.28
N ASP A 60 8.88 2.67 -19.29
CA ASP A 60 8.08 3.61 -20.07
C ASP A 60 8.97 4.20 -21.17
N ASP A 61 8.72 3.83 -22.44
CA ASP A 61 9.46 4.33 -23.61
C ASP A 61 11.00 4.22 -23.46
N GLY A 62 11.47 3.11 -22.86
CA GLY A 62 12.89 2.85 -22.61
C GLY A 62 13.46 3.51 -21.35
N ILE A 63 12.66 4.26 -20.60
CA ILE A 63 13.04 4.85 -19.31
C ILE A 63 12.50 3.99 -18.16
N VAL A 64 13.39 3.64 -17.22
CA VAL A 64 13.00 2.95 -16.00
C VAL A 64 12.38 3.96 -15.02
N LYS A 65 11.15 3.70 -14.59
CA LYS A 65 10.50 4.42 -13.49
C LYS A 65 10.29 3.49 -12.31
N PHE A 66 10.66 3.97 -11.12
CA PHE A 66 10.49 3.23 -9.88
C PHE A 66 9.29 3.74 -9.10
N VAL A 67 8.51 2.80 -8.56
CA VAL A 67 7.35 3.07 -7.71
C VAL A 67 7.42 2.16 -6.49
N ASN A 68 7.73 2.76 -5.35
CA ASN A 68 7.57 2.22 -4.02
C ASN A 68 6.12 2.33 -3.53
N ASN A 69 5.30 1.33 -3.87
CA ASN A 69 3.90 1.30 -3.46
C ASN A 69 3.66 0.50 -2.16
N ASP A 70 4.58 -0.38 -1.80
CA ASP A 70 4.42 -1.34 -0.71
C ASP A 70 5.13 -0.95 0.60
N HIS A 71 5.85 0.17 0.67
CA HIS A 71 6.66 0.49 1.86
C HIS A 71 5.82 0.56 3.15
N CYS A 72 4.56 0.99 3.06
CA CYS A 72 3.63 0.90 4.19
C CYS A 72 3.32 -0.56 4.53
N LEU A 73 3.05 -1.42 3.54
CA LEU A 73 2.77 -2.86 3.72
C LEU A 73 4.00 -3.63 4.24
N LEU A 74 5.20 -3.25 3.82
CA LEU A 74 6.45 -3.79 4.33
C LEU A 74 6.68 -3.36 5.78
N SER A 75 6.41 -2.09 6.11
CA SER A 75 6.45 -1.59 7.48
C SER A 75 5.46 -2.32 8.38
N GLU A 76 4.26 -2.62 7.88
CA GLU A 76 3.24 -3.43 8.56
C GLU A 76 3.77 -4.82 8.90
N ARG A 77 4.35 -5.52 7.93
CA ARG A 77 4.91 -6.86 8.12
C ARG A 77 5.96 -6.92 9.23
N VAL A 78 6.83 -5.91 9.32
CA VAL A 78 7.89 -5.86 10.35
C VAL A 78 7.46 -5.19 11.65
N GLY A 79 6.32 -4.48 11.65
CA GLY A 79 5.84 -3.70 12.77
C GLY A 79 5.67 -4.55 14.04
N LEU A 80 4.99 -5.69 13.95
CA LEU A 80 4.73 -6.56 15.11
C LEU A 80 6.02 -7.15 15.74
N PRO A 81 6.95 -7.77 14.97
CA PRO A 81 8.23 -8.20 15.54
C PRO A 81 8.99 -7.05 16.21
N LEU A 82 9.03 -5.87 15.58
CA LEU A 82 9.76 -4.71 16.11
C LEU A 82 9.24 -4.22 17.46
N MET A 83 7.94 -4.39 17.75
CA MET A 83 7.36 -4.02 19.06
C MET A 83 8.08 -4.72 20.22
N SER A 84 8.57 -5.95 20.01
CA SER A 84 9.30 -6.74 21.01
C SER A 84 10.80 -6.40 21.10
N MET A 85 11.33 -5.66 20.12
CA MET A 85 12.76 -5.34 19.99
C MET A 85 13.09 -3.93 20.49
N VAL A 86 12.08 -3.08 20.71
CA VAL A 86 12.23 -1.75 21.27
C VAL A 86 11.93 -1.75 22.77
N ARG A 87 12.26 -0.64 23.46
CA ARG A 87 11.94 -0.49 24.88
C ARG A 87 10.43 -0.61 25.12
N PRO A 88 9.95 -1.21 26.22
CA PRO A 88 8.51 -1.42 26.47
C PRO A 88 7.66 -0.15 26.36
N GLU A 89 8.19 1.00 26.79
CA GLU A 89 7.52 2.31 26.73
C GLU A 89 7.33 2.81 25.29
N LEU A 90 8.07 2.23 24.34
CA LEU A 90 8.06 2.55 22.91
C LEU A 90 7.50 1.42 22.06
N ALA A 91 6.94 0.36 22.66
CA ALA A 91 6.48 -0.83 21.95
C ALA A 91 5.51 -0.53 20.80
N TRP A 92 4.74 0.56 20.88
CA TRP A 92 3.79 0.99 19.85
C TRP A 92 4.38 1.86 18.75
N LEU A 93 5.60 2.37 18.92
CA LEU A 93 6.24 3.27 17.96
C LEU A 93 6.34 2.68 16.54
N PRO A 94 6.66 1.38 16.34
CA PRO A 94 6.68 0.78 15.01
C PRO A 94 5.32 0.88 14.29
N LEU A 95 4.22 0.53 14.97
CA LEU A 95 2.87 0.61 14.39
C LEU A 95 2.42 2.07 14.20
N ALA A 96 2.75 2.96 15.15
CA ALA A 96 2.43 4.38 15.03
C ALA A 96 3.10 5.00 13.80
N GLN A 97 4.36 4.65 13.51
CA GLN A 97 5.05 5.10 12.31
C GLN A 97 4.36 4.62 11.02
N THR A 98 3.93 3.36 11.00
CA THR A 98 3.20 2.78 9.87
C THR A 98 1.89 3.52 9.60
N VAL A 99 1.05 3.66 10.63
CA VAL A 99 -0.26 4.34 10.53
C VAL A 99 -0.09 5.82 10.19
N TRP A 100 0.96 6.47 10.69
CA TRP A 100 1.26 7.86 10.33
C TRP A 100 1.57 8.04 8.85
N TYR A 101 2.33 7.13 8.24
CA TYR A 101 2.78 7.28 6.85
C TYR A 101 1.70 6.88 5.84
N MET A 102 0.89 5.86 6.18
CA MET A 102 -0.10 5.24 5.32
C MET A 102 -1.02 6.20 4.54
N PRO A 103 -1.65 7.23 5.15
CA PRO A 103 -2.57 8.10 4.43
C PRO A 103 -1.90 8.90 3.30
N THR A 104 -0.61 9.17 3.41
CA THR A 104 0.17 9.86 2.36
C THR A 104 0.73 8.91 1.29
N GLY A 105 0.76 7.61 1.58
CA GLY A 105 1.19 6.56 0.66
C GLY A 105 0.12 6.15 -0.36
N LEU A 106 -1.14 6.53 -0.14
CA LEU A 106 -2.25 6.12 -1.00
C LEU A 106 -2.14 6.67 -2.42
N ASP A 107 -2.53 5.84 -3.37
CA ASP A 107 -2.75 6.17 -4.78
C ASP A 107 -1.51 6.87 -5.40
N PRO A 108 -0.41 6.12 -5.55
CA PRO A 108 0.83 6.68 -6.12
C PRO A 108 0.65 7.10 -7.59
N TRP A 109 -0.33 6.57 -8.31
CA TRP A 109 -0.55 6.89 -9.71
C TRP A 109 -1.12 8.28 -9.86
N ASN A 110 -2.13 8.65 -9.08
CA ASN A 110 -2.58 10.04 -9.08
C ASN A 110 -1.51 10.99 -8.51
N GLN A 111 -0.56 10.52 -7.69
CA GLN A 111 0.63 11.33 -7.36
C GLN A 111 1.56 11.53 -8.55
N LEU A 112 1.93 10.46 -9.26
CA LEU A 112 2.79 10.52 -10.45
C LEU A 112 2.17 11.31 -11.61
N LEU A 113 0.84 11.37 -11.67
CA LEU A 113 0.09 12.17 -12.64
C LEU A 113 -0.12 13.63 -12.19
N GLY A 114 0.33 14.02 -11.00
CA GLY A 114 0.13 15.38 -10.46
C GLY A 114 -1.32 15.70 -10.07
N LYS A 115 -2.17 14.68 -9.92
CA LYS A 115 -3.57 14.81 -9.50
C LYS A 115 -3.75 14.82 -7.98
N ALA A 116 -2.81 14.23 -7.24
CA ALA A 116 -2.83 14.17 -5.78
C ALA A 116 -1.43 14.49 -5.19
N PRO A 117 -1.34 15.13 -4.02
CA PRO A 117 -0.08 15.35 -3.33
C PRO A 117 0.44 14.05 -2.70
N GLY A 118 1.74 13.96 -2.46
CA GLY A 118 2.33 12.83 -1.75
C GLY A 118 3.84 12.71 -1.90
N HIS A 119 4.35 11.48 -1.79
CA HIS A 119 5.78 11.20 -1.89
C HIS A 119 6.33 11.53 -3.28
N TYR A 120 5.66 11.08 -4.35
CA TYR A 120 6.18 11.22 -5.71
C TYR A 120 6.13 12.63 -6.26
N THR A 121 5.10 13.40 -5.91
CA THR A 121 5.02 14.81 -6.32
C THR A 121 6.13 15.64 -5.69
N ARG A 122 6.53 15.33 -4.45
CA ARG A 122 7.70 15.95 -3.81
C ARG A 122 9.02 15.48 -4.42
N LEU A 123 9.17 14.17 -4.64
CA LEU A 123 10.40 13.59 -5.17
C LEU A 123 10.72 14.05 -6.59
N TYR A 124 9.69 14.21 -7.43
CA TYR A 124 9.83 14.57 -8.84
C TYR A 124 9.42 16.02 -9.14
N GLU A 125 9.20 16.84 -8.11
CA GLU A 125 8.80 18.25 -8.24
C GLU A 125 7.56 18.44 -9.15
N ILE A 126 6.61 17.50 -9.09
CA ILE A 126 5.39 17.52 -9.88
C ILE A 126 4.39 18.45 -9.19
N ALA A 127 3.95 19.48 -9.90
CA ALA A 127 2.94 20.39 -9.40
C ALA A 127 1.54 19.73 -9.35
N VAL A 128 0.79 20.02 -8.29
CA VAL A 128 -0.60 19.58 -8.10
C VAL A 128 -1.50 20.80 -8.25
N HIS A 129 -2.33 20.81 -9.30
CA HIS A 129 -3.12 21.99 -9.68
C HIS A 129 -4.61 21.86 -9.39
N GLN A 130 -5.00 20.82 -8.67
CA GLN A 130 -6.39 20.50 -8.40
C GLN A 130 -6.60 20.08 -6.97
N GLU A 131 -7.85 20.13 -6.53
CA GLU A 131 -8.27 19.41 -5.34
C GLU A 131 -8.00 17.90 -5.55
N PRO A 132 -7.33 17.23 -4.59
CA PRO A 132 -7.01 15.83 -4.74
C PRO A 132 -8.28 14.98 -4.83
N PRO A 133 -8.39 14.06 -5.80
CA PRO A 133 -9.50 13.13 -5.82
C PRO A 133 -9.42 12.17 -4.63
N THR A 134 -10.54 11.54 -4.30
CA THR A 134 -10.54 10.35 -3.45
C THR A 134 -9.58 9.31 -4.04
N PRO A 135 -8.74 8.64 -3.23
CA PRO A 135 -7.85 7.58 -3.70
C PRO A 135 -8.57 6.56 -4.60
N GLU A 136 -7.94 6.25 -5.73
CA GLU A 136 -8.50 5.33 -6.73
C GLU A 136 -7.90 3.92 -6.60
N ILE A 137 -8.75 2.91 -6.76
CA ILE A 137 -8.34 1.52 -6.93
C ILE A 137 -8.09 1.33 -8.43
N HIS A 138 -6.82 1.32 -8.82
CA HIS A 138 -6.41 1.25 -10.23
C HIS A 138 -6.56 -0.15 -10.83
N TRP A 139 -6.52 -1.20 -10.00
CA TRP A 139 -6.71 -2.59 -10.43
C TRP A 139 -7.60 -3.37 -9.48
N PRO A 140 -8.37 -4.35 -10.00
CA PRO A 140 -9.03 -5.33 -9.15
C PRO A 140 -8.01 -6.14 -8.36
N ASP A 141 -8.39 -6.56 -7.16
CA ASP A 141 -7.75 -7.74 -6.56
C ASP A 141 -8.05 -8.98 -7.41
N GLN A 142 -7.13 -9.94 -7.41
CA GLN A 142 -7.19 -11.12 -8.28
C GLN A 142 -6.80 -12.37 -7.50
N GLU A 143 -7.44 -13.49 -7.84
CA GLU A 143 -7.07 -14.78 -7.28
C GLU A 143 -5.64 -15.16 -7.69
N PRO A 144 -4.83 -15.70 -6.76
CA PRO A 144 -3.51 -16.25 -7.07
C PRO A 144 -3.53 -17.25 -8.23
N LEU A 145 -2.69 -17.02 -9.24
CA LEU A 145 -2.50 -17.95 -10.36
C LEU A 145 -1.37 -18.91 -10.03
N ARG A 146 -1.73 -20.14 -9.66
CA ARG A 146 -0.74 -21.23 -9.53
C ARG A 146 -0.25 -21.63 -10.91
N THR A 147 1.06 -21.49 -11.10
CA THR A 147 1.76 -21.91 -12.32
C THR A 147 2.55 -23.18 -12.04
N ASP A 148 2.55 -24.09 -13.01
CA ASP A 148 3.33 -25.33 -12.95
C ASP A 148 4.82 -25.08 -13.28
N GLY A 149 5.66 -26.06 -12.95
CA GLY A 149 7.08 -26.06 -13.32
C GLY A 149 8.03 -25.57 -12.23
N PRO A 150 9.36 -25.59 -12.51
CA PRO A 150 10.39 -25.16 -11.57
C PRO A 150 10.24 -23.68 -11.18
N ILE A 151 10.60 -23.35 -9.93
CA ILE A 151 10.52 -21.97 -9.42
C ILE A 151 11.29 -20.97 -10.28
N GLY A 152 12.43 -21.36 -10.86
CA GLY A 152 13.21 -20.51 -11.75
C GLY A 152 12.45 -20.11 -13.02
N GLU A 153 11.70 -21.04 -13.62
CA GLU A 153 10.88 -20.77 -14.81
C GLU A 153 9.70 -19.86 -14.48
N ARG A 154 9.03 -20.12 -13.35
CA ARG A 154 7.93 -19.29 -12.86
C ARG A 154 8.38 -17.85 -12.55
N LEU A 155 9.52 -17.68 -11.89
CA LEU A 155 10.11 -16.37 -11.63
C LEU A 155 10.52 -15.65 -12.92
N ASN A 156 11.09 -16.37 -13.89
CA ASN A 156 11.45 -15.80 -15.18
C ASN A 156 10.21 -15.35 -15.98
N HIS A 157 9.13 -16.13 -15.93
CA HIS A 157 7.85 -15.75 -16.53
C HIS A 157 7.29 -14.46 -15.89
N TRP A 158 7.22 -14.41 -14.56
CA TRP A 158 6.79 -13.22 -13.83
C TRP A 158 7.66 -12.01 -14.18
N LEU A 159 8.99 -12.15 -14.16
CA LEU A 159 9.92 -11.07 -14.51
C LEU A 159 9.71 -10.56 -15.94
N THR A 160 9.39 -11.45 -16.88
CA THR A 160 9.06 -11.06 -18.26
C THR A 160 7.81 -10.18 -18.32
N LEU A 161 6.77 -10.50 -17.53
CA LEU A 161 5.55 -9.68 -17.45
C LEU A 161 5.87 -8.29 -16.85
N VAL A 162 6.68 -8.24 -15.80
CA VAL A 162 7.18 -6.99 -15.19
C VAL A 162 7.90 -6.13 -16.22
N GLN A 163 8.89 -6.70 -16.92
CA GLN A 163 9.69 -5.98 -17.92
C GLN A 163 8.87 -5.46 -19.10
N ARG A 164 7.74 -6.09 -19.41
CA ARG A 164 6.81 -5.68 -20.47
C ARG A 164 5.73 -4.71 -20.00
N GLY A 165 5.66 -4.40 -18.71
CA GLY A 165 4.61 -3.52 -18.18
C GLY A 165 3.24 -4.19 -18.08
N GLU A 166 3.18 -5.52 -18.05
CA GLU A 166 1.94 -6.31 -18.06
C GLU A 166 1.37 -6.45 -16.64
N VAL A 167 0.75 -5.37 -16.12
CA VAL A 167 0.26 -5.31 -14.72
C VAL A 167 -0.77 -6.40 -14.40
N LEU A 168 -1.77 -6.58 -15.26
CA LEU A 168 -2.88 -7.51 -14.99
C LEU A 168 -2.42 -8.96 -14.80
N PRO A 169 -1.65 -9.57 -15.72
CA PRO A 169 -1.20 -10.95 -15.55
C PRO A 169 -0.06 -11.12 -14.54
N SER A 170 0.73 -10.07 -14.25
CA SER A 170 1.85 -10.17 -13.30
C SER A 170 1.39 -10.29 -11.85
N TYR A 171 0.27 -9.67 -11.48
CA TYR A 171 -0.28 -9.71 -10.11
C TYR A 171 -0.72 -11.10 -9.62
N PRO A 172 -1.59 -11.84 -10.32
CA PRO A 172 -1.97 -13.18 -9.90
C PRO A 172 -0.78 -14.15 -10.02
N SER A 173 0.12 -13.96 -11.00
CA SER A 173 1.35 -14.76 -11.14
C SER A 173 2.34 -14.57 -9.99
N PHE A 174 2.39 -13.39 -9.37
CA PHE A 174 3.22 -13.13 -8.19
C PHE A 174 2.64 -13.77 -6.93
N SER A 175 1.32 -13.76 -6.83
CA SER A 175 0.59 -14.15 -5.62
C SER A 175 0.40 -15.67 -5.48
N GLY A 176 0.58 -16.45 -6.55
CA GLY A 176 0.42 -17.92 -6.59
C GLY A 176 1.73 -18.68 -6.69
#